data_AF-A0A7D5MX66-F1
#
_entry.id   AF-A0A7D5MX66-F1
#
_cell.length_a   1.000
_cell.length_b   1.000
_cell.length_c   1.000
_cell.angle_alpha   90.00
_cell.angle_beta   90.00
_cell.angle_gamma   90.00
#
_symmetry.space_group_name_H-M   'P 1'
#
loop_
_entity.id
_entity.type
_entity.pdbx_description
1 polymer ?
#
loop_
_entity_poly.entity_id
_entity_poly.type
_entity_poly.pdbx_seq_one_letter_code
_entity_poly.pdbx_strand_id
1 'polypeptide(L)'
;MTDPHAITVPSFPAGSIAQTRASQRGRWWRHRWRPWRQVRRDEHGGPAVEFALAAPIILMTLAAFVEFGMYGLVTVLIEGSLRDVARYGITGQVPEGGDIVGHMRQMIGDATHGLVDPDEIVLTIRSYPTFDDVGQGEDFVDGNGNGTYDAGETFKDCNGNGTRDADRGSTGTGGSSQVVVYQVDYDWRLWTQVMAPVIGHDGMVHIQASTVVRNEPWDPDSSLHPPESCTL
;
A
#
# COMPACT_ATOMS: atom_id res chain seq x y z
N MET A 1 -87.33 17.60 28.49
CA MET A 1 -88.08 18.15 27.34
C MET A 1 -88.12 17.06 26.27
N THR A 2 -88.91 15.99 26.42
CA THR A 2 -90.35 15.88 26.11
C THR A 2 -90.70 16.37 24.70
N ASP A 3 -90.75 15.43 23.74
CA ASP A 3 -91.81 15.07 22.77
C ASP A 3 -92.95 16.09 22.47
N PRO A 4 -93.79 15.94 21.40
CA PRO A 4 -93.97 14.82 20.43
C PRO A 4 -94.16 15.31 18.97
N HIS A 5 -94.31 14.48 17.93
CA HIS A 5 -95.63 14.07 17.40
C HIS A 5 -95.49 12.90 16.43
N ALA A 6 -96.23 11.84 16.74
CA ALA A 6 -96.43 10.63 15.98
C ALA A 6 -97.42 10.83 14.81
N ILE A 7 -97.24 10.06 13.73
CA ILE A 7 -98.32 9.74 12.78
C ILE A 7 -98.31 8.22 12.54
N THR A 8 -99.52 7.68 12.56
CA THR A 8 -99.95 6.28 12.64
C THR A 8 -100.02 5.55 11.29
N VAL A 9 -99.98 4.22 11.42
CA VAL A 9 -99.88 3.10 10.44
C VAL A 9 -101.10 2.95 9.52
N PRO A 10 -101.01 2.14 8.43
CA PRO A 10 -101.77 0.88 8.48
C PRO A 10 -101.05 -0.38 7.92
N SER A 11 -101.65 -1.51 8.26
CA SER A 11 -101.22 -2.90 8.28
C SER A 11 -101.39 -3.73 6.98
N PHE A 12 -100.46 -4.68 6.76
CA PHE A 12 -100.52 -6.07 6.21
C PHE A 12 -101.40 -6.40 4.96
N PRO A 13 -100.90 -7.24 4.02
CA PRO A 13 -100.82 -8.69 4.28
C PRO A 13 -99.54 -9.41 3.82
N ALA A 14 -99.30 -10.55 4.45
CA ALA A 14 -98.35 -11.56 4.03
C ALA A 14 -98.83 -12.24 2.73
N GLY A 15 -98.07 -12.05 1.65
CA GLY A 15 -98.24 -12.70 0.36
C GLY A 15 -97.06 -13.61 0.07
N SER A 16 -97.37 -14.90 -0.03
CA SER A 16 -96.49 -16.02 -0.35
C SER A 16 -96.14 -16.05 -1.85
N ILE A 17 -95.08 -16.82 -2.15
CA ILE A 17 -94.75 -17.51 -3.42
C ILE A 17 -93.68 -16.86 -4.33
N ALA A 18 -92.71 -17.73 -4.64
CA ALA A 18 -91.82 -17.78 -5.82
C ALA A 18 -90.53 -16.94 -5.81
N GLN A 19 -89.46 -17.62 -5.39
CA GLN A 19 -88.28 -17.90 -6.20
C GLN A 19 -87.94 -16.92 -7.32
N THR A 20 -86.87 -16.14 -7.11
CA THR A 20 -85.88 -15.88 -8.17
C THR A 20 -84.48 -15.92 -7.58
N ARG A 21 -83.85 -17.10 -7.63
CA ARG A 21 -82.40 -17.22 -7.57
C ARG A 21 -81.84 -16.57 -8.84
N ALA A 22 -81.20 -15.42 -8.71
CA ALA A 22 -80.26 -14.94 -9.72
C ALA A 22 -79.00 -14.43 -9.03
N SER A 23 -77.92 -15.14 -9.32
CA SER A 23 -76.58 -14.95 -8.81
C SER A 23 -76.01 -13.55 -9.05
N GLN A 24 -75.34 -12.97 -8.05
CA GLN A 24 -74.20 -12.10 -8.32
C GLN A 24 -72.96 -12.63 -7.61
N ARG A 25 -72.26 -13.48 -8.37
CA ARG A 25 -70.95 -14.03 -8.09
C ARG A 25 -69.91 -12.91 -8.05
N GLY A 26 -69.04 -12.97 -7.03
CA GLY A 26 -67.63 -12.58 -7.04
C GLY A 26 -67.23 -11.31 -7.78
N ARG A 27 -66.93 -10.24 -7.01
CA ARG A 27 -65.95 -9.23 -7.44
C ARG A 27 -64.56 -9.84 -7.30
N TRP A 28 -64.16 -10.56 -8.34
CA TRP A 28 -62.83 -11.13 -8.49
C TRP A 28 -61.79 -10.02 -8.67
N TRP A 29 -60.73 -10.15 -7.89
CA TRP A 29 -59.48 -9.41 -7.95
C TRP A 29 -58.98 -9.30 -9.39
N ARG A 30 -59.09 -8.12 -9.99
CA ARG A 30 -58.33 -7.80 -11.21
C ARG A 30 -56.95 -7.32 -10.76
N HIS A 31 -56.04 -8.25 -10.50
CA HIS A 31 -54.61 -7.96 -10.67
C HIS A 31 -54.46 -7.48 -12.12
N ARG A 32 -54.17 -6.19 -12.28
CA ARG A 32 -53.99 -5.57 -13.60
C ARG A 32 -52.57 -5.93 -14.04
N TRP A 33 -52.43 -7.03 -14.76
CA TRP A 33 -51.20 -7.42 -15.44
C TRP A 33 -50.85 -6.25 -16.37
N ARG A 34 -49.86 -5.43 -15.98
CA ARG A 34 -49.36 -4.34 -16.81
C ARG A 34 -48.83 -4.96 -18.11
N PRO A 35 -49.33 -4.56 -19.29
CA PRO A 35 -48.87 -5.16 -20.53
C PRO A 35 -47.40 -4.80 -20.75
N TRP A 36 -46.59 -5.79 -21.11
CA TRP A 36 -45.16 -5.67 -21.40
C TRP A 36 -44.80 -4.56 -22.42
N ARG A 37 -45.78 -4.09 -23.21
CA ARG A 37 -45.68 -2.91 -24.08
C ARG A 37 -45.50 -1.59 -23.34
N GLN A 38 -45.98 -1.48 -22.11
CA GLN A 38 -45.87 -0.27 -21.29
C GLN A 38 -44.49 -0.18 -20.63
N VAL A 39 -43.87 -1.32 -20.30
CA VAL A 39 -42.47 -1.41 -19.83
C VAL A 39 -41.49 -1.09 -20.97
N ARG A 40 -41.76 -1.52 -22.21
CA ARG A 40 -40.95 -1.19 -23.40
C ARG A 40 -40.99 0.28 -23.83
N ARG A 41 -41.92 1.08 -23.28
CA ARG A 41 -42.06 2.52 -23.57
C ARG A 41 -41.61 3.40 -22.41
N ASP A 42 -41.10 2.80 -21.34
CA ASP A 42 -40.68 3.53 -20.15
C ASP A 42 -39.21 3.94 -20.30
N GLU A 43 -38.97 5.17 -20.77
CA GLU A 43 -37.63 5.76 -20.97
C GLU A 43 -37.09 6.44 -19.70
N HIS A 44 -37.90 6.54 -18.64
CA HIS A 44 -37.56 7.22 -17.38
C HIS A 44 -36.40 6.56 -16.60
N GLY A 45 -35.94 5.36 -17.00
CA GLY A 45 -34.80 4.66 -16.42
C GLY A 45 -33.54 4.64 -17.29
N GLY A 46 -33.57 5.19 -18.51
CA GLY A 46 -32.44 5.20 -19.44
C GLY A 46 -31.16 5.81 -18.83
N PRO A 47 -31.22 7.02 -18.23
CA PRO A 47 -30.05 7.64 -17.61
C PRO A 47 -29.43 6.84 -16.46
N ALA A 48 -30.25 6.09 -15.71
CA ALA A 48 -29.76 5.23 -14.63
C ALA A 48 -28.94 4.04 -15.16
N VAL A 49 -29.36 3.47 -16.30
CA VAL A 49 -28.64 2.37 -16.96
C VAL A 49 -27.35 2.87 -17.61
N GLU A 50 -27.38 4.04 -18.26
CA GLU A 50 -26.19 4.69 -18.82
C GLU A 50 -25.14 4.98 -17.74
N PHE A 51 -25.57 5.52 -16.60
CA PHE A 51 -24.69 5.74 -15.45
C PHE A 51 -24.14 4.42 -14.89
N ALA A 52 -24.96 3.38 -14.78
CA ALA A 52 -24.51 2.08 -14.28
C ALA A 52 -23.43 1.43 -15.18
N LEU A 53 -23.43 1.73 -16.48
CA LEU A 53 -22.40 1.27 -17.41
C LEU A 53 -21.12 2.12 -17.34
N ALA A 54 -21.23 3.43 -17.11
CA ALA A 54 -20.09 4.34 -17.04
C ALA A 54 -19.41 4.36 -15.66
N ALA A 55 -20.18 4.20 -14.58
CA ALA A 55 -19.70 4.28 -13.19
C ALA A 55 -18.52 3.35 -12.87
N PRO A 56 -18.48 2.07 -13.31
CA PRO A 56 -17.35 1.18 -13.04
C PRO A 56 -16.02 1.74 -13.55
N ILE A 57 -16.03 2.32 -14.76
CA ILE A 57 -14.82 2.88 -15.37
C ILE A 57 -14.36 4.11 -14.57
N ILE A 58 -15.28 5.02 -14.25
CA ILE A 58 -14.98 6.22 -13.47
C ILE A 58 -14.44 5.85 -12.09
N LEU A 59 -15.05 4.87 -11.41
CA LEU A 59 -14.61 4.40 -10.10
C LEU A 59 -13.24 3.73 -10.15
N MET A 60 -12.95 2.93 -11.18
CA MET A 60 -11.61 2.36 -11.39
C MET A 60 -10.57 3.46 -11.61
N THR A 61 -10.87 4.47 -12.41
CA THR A 61 -9.97 5.61 -12.63
C THR A 61 -9.72 6.40 -11.34
N LEU A 62 -10.76 6.66 -10.54
CA LEU A 62 -10.59 7.33 -9.24
C LEU A 62 -9.77 6.48 -8.26
N ALA A 63 -10.04 5.18 -8.19
CA ALA A 63 -9.27 4.24 -7.38
C ALA A 63 -7.79 4.24 -7.77
N ALA A 64 -7.50 4.22 -9.08
CA ALA A 64 -6.14 4.30 -9.60
C ALA A 64 -5.42 5.59 -9.18
N PHE A 65 -6.09 6.74 -9.24
CA PHE A 65 -5.49 8.01 -8.78
C PHE A 65 -5.21 8.03 -7.28
N VAL A 66 -6.13 7.53 -6.47
CA VAL A 66 -5.93 7.44 -5.01
C VAL A 66 -4.77 6.51 -4.68
N GLU A 67 -4.71 5.35 -5.33
CA GLU A 67 -3.65 4.36 -5.13
C GLU A 67 -2.27 4.89 -5.56
N PHE A 68 -2.20 5.58 -6.71
CA PHE A 68 -0.99 6.27 -7.15
C PHE A 68 -0.56 7.38 -6.18
N GLY A 69 -1.51 8.16 -5.67
CA GLY A 69 -1.25 9.18 -4.65
C GLY A 69 -0.72 8.58 -3.35
N MET A 70 -1.27 7.45 -2.91
CA MET A 70 -0.81 6.73 -1.72
C MET A 70 0.61 6.19 -1.90
N TYR A 71 0.90 5.58 -3.05
CA TYR A 71 2.25 5.13 -3.39
C TYR A 71 3.26 6.28 -3.28
N GLY A 72 2.98 7.42 -3.94
CA GLY A 72 3.87 8.58 -3.88
C GLY A 72 4.02 9.16 -2.47
N LEU A 73 2.93 9.17 -1.68
CA LEU A 73 2.98 9.59 -0.28
C LEU A 73 3.92 8.69 0.53
N VAL A 74 3.79 7.37 0.42
CA VAL A 74 4.64 6.42 1.15
C VAL A 74 6.10 6.56 0.75
N THR A 75 6.41 6.69 -0.55
CA THR A 75 7.78 6.93 -1.02
C THR A 75 8.39 8.18 -0.38
N VAL A 76 7.68 9.31 -0.39
CA VAL A 76 8.17 10.58 0.19
C VAL A 76 8.34 10.46 1.70
N LEU A 77 7.45 9.76 2.40
CA LEU A 77 7.57 9.54 3.85
C LEU A 77 8.79 8.68 4.19
N ILE A 78 9.04 7.60 3.44
CA ILE A 78 10.22 6.76 3.62
C ILE A 78 11.50 7.57 3.35
N GLU A 79 11.58 8.29 2.24
CA GLU A 79 12.73 9.17 1.94
C GLU A 79 12.93 10.26 3.01
N GLY A 80 11.84 10.80 3.57
CA GLY A 80 11.86 11.74 4.68
C GLY A 80 12.50 11.11 5.91
N SER A 81 11.96 9.97 6.34
CA SER A 81 12.42 9.22 7.52
C SER A 81 13.87 8.76 7.43
N LEU A 82 14.36 8.42 6.22
CA LEU A 82 15.75 8.05 5.98
C LEU A 82 16.73 9.15 6.39
N ARG A 83 16.36 10.43 6.25
CA ARG A 83 17.18 11.56 6.71
C ARG A 83 17.29 11.61 8.23
N ASP A 84 16.19 11.32 8.93
CA ASP A 84 16.17 11.27 10.39
C ASP A 84 16.96 10.07 10.91
N VAL A 85 16.80 8.91 10.29
CA VAL A 85 17.57 7.68 10.53
C VAL A 85 19.06 7.92 10.30
N ALA A 86 19.44 8.55 9.19
CA ALA A 86 20.84 8.84 8.89
C ALA A 86 21.45 9.81 9.89
N ARG A 87 20.69 10.85 10.31
CA ARG A 87 21.13 11.76 11.38
C ARG A 87 21.35 11.01 12.70
N TYR A 88 20.45 10.09 13.05
CA TYR A 88 20.61 9.25 14.22
C TYR A 88 21.87 8.38 14.11
N GLY A 89 22.06 7.72 12.97
CA GLY A 89 23.21 6.85 12.72
C GLY A 89 24.56 7.58 12.77
N ILE A 90 24.65 8.84 12.31
CA ILE A 90 25.87 9.67 12.44
C ILE A 90 26.29 9.84 13.90
N THR A 91 25.33 9.92 14.84
CA THR A 91 25.65 10.14 16.26
C THR A 91 26.16 8.90 16.97
N GLY A 92 26.03 7.71 16.37
CA GLY A 92 26.46 6.45 16.97
C GLY A 92 25.74 6.11 18.28
N GLN A 93 24.57 6.69 18.53
CA GLN A 93 23.79 6.42 19.73
C GLN A 93 23.30 4.97 19.73
N VAL A 94 23.47 4.29 20.86
CA VAL A 94 22.93 2.95 21.07
C VAL A 94 21.68 3.07 21.94
N PRO A 95 20.50 2.63 21.47
CA PRO A 95 19.28 2.68 22.26
C PRO A 95 19.37 1.81 23.52
N GLU A 96 18.54 2.11 24.53
CA GLU A 96 18.35 1.24 25.69
C GLU A 96 17.78 -0.12 25.24
N GLY A 97 18.65 -1.12 25.12
CA GLY A 97 18.31 -2.45 24.59
C GLY A 97 19.27 -2.96 23.51
N GLY A 98 20.14 -2.11 22.96
CA GLY A 98 21.22 -2.51 22.05
C GLY A 98 20.83 -2.80 20.61
N ASP A 99 19.53 -2.86 20.27
CA ASP A 99 19.06 -3.06 18.91
C ASP A 99 18.93 -1.73 18.14
N ILE A 100 20.04 -1.29 17.57
CA ILE A 100 20.12 -0.04 16.80
C ILE A 100 19.25 -0.12 15.54
N VAL A 101 19.29 -1.26 14.82
CA VAL A 101 18.57 -1.43 13.54
C VAL A 101 17.07 -1.54 13.77
N GLY A 102 16.63 -2.27 14.80
CA GLY A 102 15.22 -2.31 15.19
C GLY A 102 14.69 -0.93 15.60
N HIS A 103 15.47 -0.15 16.34
CA HIS A 103 15.09 1.23 16.66
C HIS A 103 14.98 2.11 15.40
N MET A 104 15.89 1.96 14.44
CA MET A 104 15.79 2.67 13.15
C MET A 104 14.54 2.29 12.36
N ARG A 105 14.17 0.99 12.31
CA ARG A 105 12.92 0.55 11.68
C ARG A 105 11.69 1.18 12.36
N GLN A 106 11.69 1.25 13.69
CA GLN A 106 10.62 1.92 14.43
C GLN A 106 10.52 3.41 14.11
N MET A 107 11.65 4.12 14.01
CA MET A 107 11.64 5.53 13.60
C MET A 107 11.00 5.72 12.23
N ILE A 108 11.23 4.81 11.27
CA ILE A 108 10.60 4.84 9.95
C ILE A 108 9.09 4.58 10.06
N GLY A 109 8.67 3.57 10.83
CA GLY A 109 7.26 3.28 11.07
C GLY A 109 6.50 4.44 11.70
N ASP A 110 7.09 5.08 12.72
CA ASP A 110 6.52 6.24 13.40
C ASP A 110 6.40 7.44 12.45
N ALA A 111 7.43 7.70 11.64
CA ALA A 111 7.44 8.78 10.65
C ALA A 111 6.43 8.56 9.52
N THR A 112 6.12 7.31 9.18
CA THR A 112 5.09 6.97 8.18
C THR A 112 3.68 6.92 8.76
N HIS A 113 3.50 7.25 10.04
CA HIS A 113 2.21 7.25 10.74
C HIS A 113 1.45 5.92 10.67
N GLY A 114 2.18 4.80 10.69
CA GLY A 114 1.60 3.45 10.64
C GLY A 114 1.10 3.02 9.25
N LEU A 115 1.48 3.73 8.19
CA LEU A 115 1.26 3.26 6.82
C LEU A 115 2.20 2.09 6.49
N VAL A 116 3.44 2.15 6.97
CA VAL A 116 4.49 1.15 6.73
C VAL A 116 4.68 0.33 8.00
N ASP A 117 4.70 -1.00 7.87
CA ASP A 117 4.98 -1.91 8.99
C ASP A 117 6.49 -1.96 9.25
N PRO A 118 6.99 -1.55 10.44
CA PRO A 118 8.41 -1.63 10.79
C PRO A 118 9.02 -3.02 10.59
N ASP A 119 8.26 -4.08 10.83
CA ASP A 119 8.76 -5.45 10.82
C ASP A 119 8.96 -5.99 9.40
N GLU A 120 8.27 -5.39 8.42
CA GLU A 120 8.41 -5.71 6.98
C GLU A 120 9.51 -4.87 6.30
N ILE A 121 10.07 -3.86 6.98
CA ILE A 121 11.13 -3.01 6.43
C ILE A 121 12.48 -3.73 6.43
N VAL A 122 13.07 -3.85 5.24
CA VAL A 122 14.46 -4.27 5.08
C VAL A 122 15.36 -3.04 5.05
N LEU A 123 15.96 -2.72 6.20
CA LEU A 123 16.96 -1.65 6.33
C LEU A 123 18.36 -2.24 6.16
N THR A 124 19.05 -1.84 5.09
CA THR A 124 20.44 -2.19 4.79
C THR A 124 21.33 -0.98 5.06
N ILE A 125 22.41 -1.19 5.83
CA ILE A 125 23.38 -0.14 6.17
C ILE A 125 24.75 -0.61 5.73
N ARG A 126 25.39 0.14 4.83
CA ARG A 126 26.73 -0.15 4.31
C ARG A 126 27.64 1.05 4.50
N SER A 127 28.86 0.80 4.97
CA SER A 127 29.90 1.82 5.13
C SER A 127 31.03 1.64 4.12
N TYR A 128 31.59 2.76 3.67
CA TYR A 128 32.61 2.87 2.64
C TYR A 128 33.70 3.85 3.05
N PRO A 129 34.96 3.65 2.61
CA PRO A 129 36.03 4.62 2.82
C PRO A 129 35.75 5.98 2.17
N THR A 130 35.26 5.98 0.93
CA THR A 130 34.99 7.19 0.14
C THR A 130 33.66 7.11 -0.61
N PHE A 131 33.18 8.23 -1.13
CA PHE A 131 31.95 8.27 -1.93
C PHE A 131 32.09 7.54 -3.28
N ASP A 132 33.31 7.47 -3.82
CA ASP A 132 33.58 6.83 -5.11
C ASP A 132 33.50 5.29 -5.02
N ASP A 133 33.60 4.74 -3.81
CA ASP A 133 33.54 3.31 -3.54
C ASP A 133 32.11 2.76 -3.46
N VAL A 134 31.09 3.64 -3.37
CA VAL A 134 29.69 3.25 -3.17
C VAL A 134 29.18 2.42 -4.36
N GLY A 135 28.76 1.18 -4.09
CA GLY A 135 28.25 0.25 -5.10
C GLY A 135 29.32 -0.33 -6.03
N GLN A 136 30.60 -0.08 -5.75
CA GLN A 136 31.71 -0.68 -6.50
C GLN A 136 31.97 -2.11 -6.00
N GLY A 137 32.21 -3.04 -6.92
CA GLY A 137 32.69 -4.37 -6.57
C GLY A 137 34.17 -4.37 -6.21
N GLU A 138 34.62 -5.52 -5.70
CA GLU A 138 36.03 -5.72 -5.42
C GLU A 138 36.82 -6.05 -6.68
N ASP A 139 38.00 -5.41 -6.79
CA ASP A 139 38.97 -5.67 -7.86
C ASP A 139 39.49 -7.10 -7.77
N PHE A 140 39.75 -7.75 -8.90
CA PHE A 140 40.37 -9.06 -8.95
C PHE A 140 41.44 -9.15 -10.04
N VAL A 141 42.38 -10.08 -9.84
CA VAL A 141 43.39 -10.44 -10.83
C VAL A 141 42.83 -11.57 -11.67
N ASP A 142 42.36 -11.21 -12.86
CA ASP A 142 41.92 -12.15 -13.89
C ASP A 142 43.14 -12.93 -14.42
N GLY A 143 43.38 -14.10 -13.84
CA GLY A 143 44.53 -14.95 -14.13
C GLY A 143 44.37 -15.70 -15.44
N ASN A 144 43.14 -15.86 -15.94
CA ASN A 144 42.83 -16.63 -17.14
C ASN A 144 42.37 -15.77 -18.34
N GLY A 145 42.14 -14.47 -18.13
CA GLY A 145 41.82 -13.48 -19.15
C GLY A 145 40.36 -13.50 -19.65
N ASN A 146 39.42 -14.05 -18.87
CA ASN A 146 38.02 -14.16 -19.31
C ASN A 146 37.13 -12.96 -18.91
N GLY A 147 37.67 -12.00 -18.17
CA GLY A 147 36.97 -10.78 -17.73
C GLY A 147 35.96 -11.00 -16.59
N THR A 148 35.94 -12.18 -15.97
CA THR A 148 35.07 -12.52 -14.85
C THR A 148 35.86 -13.15 -13.72
N TYR A 149 35.43 -12.97 -12.49
CA TYR A 149 36.10 -13.59 -11.34
C TYR A 149 35.86 -15.10 -11.35
N ASP A 150 36.95 -15.87 -11.29
CA ASP A 150 36.91 -17.33 -11.11
C ASP A 150 37.38 -17.77 -9.71
N ALA A 151 36.84 -18.90 -9.26
CA ALA A 151 37.21 -19.48 -7.99
C ALA A 151 38.72 -19.82 -7.96
N GLY A 152 39.44 -19.18 -7.03
CA GLY A 152 40.89 -19.33 -6.88
C GLY A 152 41.71 -18.15 -7.41
N GLU A 153 41.07 -17.16 -8.04
CA GLU A 153 41.71 -15.90 -8.38
C GLU A 153 41.89 -14.99 -7.15
N THR A 154 42.96 -14.21 -7.16
CA THR A 154 43.24 -13.23 -6.11
C THR A 154 42.38 -12.00 -6.30
N PHE A 155 41.81 -11.47 -5.21
CA PHE A 155 40.99 -10.26 -5.23
C PHE A 155 41.43 -9.32 -4.10
N LYS A 156 41.05 -8.05 -4.22
CA LYS A 156 41.25 -7.07 -3.16
C LYS A 156 40.07 -7.14 -2.20
N ASP A 157 40.29 -7.71 -1.03
CA ASP A 157 39.31 -7.73 0.05
C ASP A 157 39.28 -6.37 0.75
N CYS A 158 38.25 -5.59 0.43
CA CYS A 158 38.06 -4.23 0.89
C CYS A 158 37.19 -4.10 2.14
N ASN A 159 36.41 -5.12 2.47
CA ASN A 159 35.56 -5.15 3.66
C ASN A 159 35.97 -6.20 4.71
N GLY A 160 37.00 -6.99 4.43
CA GLY A 160 37.62 -7.95 5.33
C GLY A 160 36.83 -9.25 5.48
N ASN A 161 35.93 -9.59 4.55
CA ASN A 161 35.05 -10.76 4.67
C ASN A 161 35.63 -12.05 4.05
N GLY A 162 36.77 -11.97 3.36
CA GLY A 162 37.45 -13.10 2.72
C GLY A 162 36.74 -13.68 1.49
N THR A 163 35.77 -12.96 0.91
CA THR A 163 35.04 -13.36 -0.30
C THR A 163 34.90 -12.18 -1.26
N ARG A 164 35.04 -12.43 -2.56
CA ARG A 164 34.92 -11.37 -3.56
C ARG A 164 33.48 -10.88 -3.65
N ASP A 165 33.25 -9.62 -3.29
CA ASP A 165 31.92 -9.02 -3.32
C ASP A 165 31.63 -8.21 -4.60
N ALA A 166 30.35 -8.23 -5.01
CA ALA A 166 29.84 -7.33 -6.05
C ALA A 166 29.68 -5.89 -5.54
N ASP A 167 29.59 -5.72 -4.22
CA ASP A 167 29.61 -4.44 -3.53
C ASP A 167 30.54 -4.53 -2.32
N ARG A 168 31.61 -3.75 -2.35
CA ARG A 168 32.68 -3.73 -1.35
C ARG A 168 32.32 -3.06 -0.02
N GLY A 169 31.07 -2.62 0.16
CA GLY A 169 30.63 -1.98 1.40
C GLY A 169 30.72 -2.92 2.60
N SER A 170 31.23 -2.42 3.73
CA SER A 170 31.19 -3.14 5.01
C SER A 170 29.82 -3.00 5.67
N THR A 171 29.31 -4.05 6.31
CA THR A 171 28.02 -3.97 6.99
C THR A 171 28.12 -3.15 8.28
N GLY A 172 27.15 -2.26 8.51
CA GLY A 172 27.06 -1.46 9.73
C GLY A 172 27.28 0.03 9.52
N THR A 173 27.31 0.78 10.62
CA THR A 173 27.33 2.26 10.62
C THR A 173 28.70 2.87 10.31
N GLY A 174 29.73 2.04 10.08
CA GLY A 174 31.10 2.50 9.81
C GLY A 174 31.76 3.26 10.98
N GLY A 175 33.03 3.58 10.78
CA GLY A 175 33.84 4.39 11.69
C GLY A 175 33.78 5.89 11.39
N SER A 176 34.61 6.65 12.10
CA SER A 176 34.82 8.09 11.83
C SER A 176 35.23 8.32 10.36
N SER A 177 34.78 9.43 9.78
CA SER A 177 35.09 9.83 8.40
C SER A 177 34.61 8.91 7.26
N GLN A 178 34.00 7.76 7.56
CA GLN A 178 33.46 6.86 6.54
C GLN A 178 32.13 7.37 5.97
N VAL A 179 31.86 6.98 4.73
CA VAL A 179 30.61 7.22 4.03
C VAL A 179 29.65 6.08 4.33
N VAL A 180 28.45 6.37 4.78
CA VAL A 180 27.44 5.38 5.16
C VAL A 180 26.21 5.55 4.27
N VAL A 181 25.80 4.45 3.65
CA VAL A 181 24.59 4.36 2.85
C VAL A 181 23.53 3.65 3.67
N TYR A 182 22.40 4.34 3.88
CA TYR A 182 21.19 3.76 4.45
C TYR A 182 20.22 3.50 3.31
N GLN A 183 19.83 2.25 3.12
CA GLN A 183 18.88 1.85 2.10
C GLN A 183 17.70 1.13 2.74
N VAL A 184 16.50 1.53 2.35
CA VAL A 184 15.24 0.90 2.74
C VAL A 184 14.64 0.25 1.51
N ASP A 185 14.32 -1.02 1.67
CA ASP A 185 13.56 -1.82 0.72
C ASP A 185 12.25 -2.24 1.41
N TYR A 186 11.11 -1.91 0.79
CA TYR A 186 9.78 -2.19 1.33
C TYR A 186 8.79 -2.57 0.22
N ASP A 187 8.06 -3.66 0.41
CA ASP A 187 7.06 -4.14 -0.54
C ASP A 187 5.66 -3.63 -0.17
N TRP A 188 5.18 -2.61 -0.89
CA TRP A 188 3.87 -2.01 -0.65
C TRP A 188 2.74 -2.80 -1.31
N ARG A 189 1.77 -3.26 -0.53
CA ARG A 189 0.60 -3.95 -1.06
C ARG A 189 -0.47 -2.98 -1.58
N LEU A 190 -0.82 -3.13 -2.86
CA LEU A 190 -1.89 -2.37 -3.49
C LEU A 190 -3.26 -2.74 -2.89
N TRP A 191 -4.06 -1.76 -2.50
CA TRP A 191 -5.35 -2.00 -1.85
C TRP A 191 -6.44 -2.37 -2.86
N THR A 192 -6.50 -1.65 -3.97
CA THR A 192 -7.56 -1.82 -4.97
C THR A 192 -7.14 -2.75 -6.10
N GLN A 193 -5.83 -3.00 -6.23
CA GLN A 193 -5.23 -3.85 -7.26
C GLN A 193 -5.51 -3.36 -8.70
N VAL A 194 -6.06 -2.15 -8.86
CA VAL A 194 -6.36 -1.56 -10.16
C VAL A 194 -5.06 -1.26 -10.91
N MET A 195 -4.04 -0.82 -10.19
CA MET A 195 -2.73 -0.49 -10.75
C MET A 195 -1.76 -1.68 -10.80
N ALA A 196 -2.11 -2.82 -10.20
CA ALA A 196 -1.23 -3.98 -10.11
C ALA A 196 -0.68 -4.45 -11.48
N PRO A 197 -1.46 -4.46 -12.58
CA PRO A 197 -0.93 -4.85 -13.89
C PRO A 197 0.09 -3.87 -14.49
N VAL A 198 0.15 -2.63 -13.99
CA VAL A 198 0.96 -1.54 -14.56
C VAL A 198 2.24 -1.31 -13.75
N ILE A 199 2.11 -1.27 -12.42
CA ILE A 199 3.21 -0.88 -11.51
C ILE A 199 3.60 -1.99 -10.54
N GLY A 200 2.82 -3.06 -10.43
CA GLY A 200 3.03 -4.11 -9.44
C GLY A 200 3.52 -5.42 -10.05
N HIS A 201 4.18 -6.22 -9.22
CA HIS A 201 4.43 -7.63 -9.45
C HIS A 201 3.70 -8.40 -8.34
N ASP A 202 2.82 -9.33 -8.70
CA ASP A 202 2.01 -10.11 -7.75
C ASP A 202 1.16 -9.29 -6.76
N GLY A 203 0.76 -8.07 -7.17
CA GLY A 203 -0.07 -7.17 -6.36
C GLY A 203 0.68 -6.36 -5.31
N MET A 204 2.02 -6.41 -5.35
CA MET A 204 2.94 -5.62 -4.53
C MET A 204 3.75 -4.67 -5.41
N VAL A 205 4.15 -3.53 -4.86
CA VAL A 205 5.03 -2.55 -5.50
C VAL A 205 6.25 -2.38 -4.63
N HIS A 206 7.42 -2.66 -5.19
CA HIS A 206 8.69 -2.50 -4.50
C HIS A 206 9.04 -1.02 -4.38
N ILE A 207 9.19 -0.52 -3.15
CA ILE A 207 9.65 0.83 -2.85
C ILE A 207 11.07 0.71 -2.32
N GLN A 208 11.99 1.31 -3.06
CA GLN A 208 13.39 1.42 -2.68
C GLN A 208 13.75 2.89 -2.50
N ALA A 209 14.32 3.23 -1.35
CA ALA A 209 14.83 4.56 -1.07
C ALA A 209 16.20 4.45 -0.42
N SER A 210 17.11 5.37 -0.74
CA SER A 210 18.43 5.40 -0.12
C SER A 210 18.89 6.82 0.18
N THR A 211 19.71 6.94 1.20
CA THR A 211 20.42 8.18 1.54
C THR A 211 21.85 7.88 1.90
N VAL A 212 22.74 8.82 1.58
CA VAL A 212 24.17 8.69 1.81
C VAL A 212 24.62 9.83 2.71
N VAL A 213 25.33 9.49 3.77
CA VAL A 213 25.89 10.46 4.70
C VAL A 213 27.36 10.14 4.97
N ARG A 214 28.09 11.08 5.53
CA ARG A 214 29.47 10.87 5.99
C ARG A 214 29.52 11.08 7.49
N ASN A 215 30.12 10.14 8.20
CA ASN A 215 30.31 10.26 9.63
C ASN A 215 31.28 11.40 9.95
N GLU A 216 31.07 12.02 11.11
CA GLU A 216 31.90 13.12 11.58
C GLU A 216 33.36 12.68 11.72
N PRO A 217 34.33 13.56 11.42
CA PRO A 217 35.76 13.22 11.43
C PRO A 217 36.40 13.18 12.82
N TRP A 218 35.61 13.11 13.89
CA TRP A 218 36.14 13.10 15.26
C TRP A 218 36.05 11.69 15.86
N ASP A 219 37.21 11.09 16.07
CA ASP A 219 37.37 9.92 16.92
C ASP A 219 38.62 10.15 17.78
N PRO A 220 38.51 10.14 19.12
CA PRO A 220 39.64 10.36 20.02
C PRO A 220 40.78 9.33 19.85
N ASP A 221 40.53 8.19 19.19
CA ASP A 221 41.52 7.14 18.91
C ASP A 221 42.05 7.12 17.45
N SER A 222 41.55 7.99 16.57
CA SER A 222 41.79 7.94 15.11
C SER A 222 43.13 8.46 14.57
N SER A 223 44.07 8.86 15.43
CA SER A 223 45.43 9.20 14.95
C SER A 223 46.21 7.98 14.43
N LEU A 224 45.63 6.77 14.45
CA LEU A 224 46.32 5.51 14.17
C LEU A 224 45.75 4.68 13.01
N HIS A 225 44.56 4.94 12.48
CA HIS A 225 44.01 4.14 11.37
C HIS A 225 43.37 5.02 10.28
N PRO A 226 44.07 5.28 9.15
CA PRO A 226 43.38 5.64 7.90
C PRO A 226 42.33 4.57 7.57
N PRO A 227 41.28 4.88 6.78
CA PRO A 227 40.30 3.88 6.38
C PRO A 227 41.04 2.64 5.88
N GLU A 228 40.73 1.48 6.44
CA GLU A 228 41.46 0.23 6.16
C GLU A 228 41.59 0.07 4.65
N SER A 229 42.82 0.18 4.16
CA SER A 229 43.13 -0.03 2.76
C SER A 229 42.84 -1.48 2.44
N CYS A 230 42.15 -1.74 1.32
CA CYS A 230 41.84 -3.10 0.90
C CYS A 230 43.07 -4.00 0.97
N THR A 231 42.88 -5.19 1.51
CA THR A 231 43.89 -6.24 1.60
C THR A 231 43.88 -7.11 0.36
N LEU A 232 44.95 -7.89 0.14
CA LEU A 232 45.09 -8.85 -0.96
C LEU A 232 44.88 -10.28 -0.46
#